data_AF-A0A5C8ZS66-F1
#
_entry.id   AF-A0A5C8ZS66-F1
#
_cell.length_a   1.000
_cell.length_b   1.000
_cell.length_c   1.000
_cell.angle_alpha   90.00
_cell.angle_beta   90.00
_cell.angle_gamma   90.00
#
_symmetry.space_group_name_H-M   'P 1'
#
loop_
_entity.id
_entity.type
_entity.pdbx_description
1 polymer ?
#
loop_
_entity_poly.entity_id
_entity_poly.type
_entity_poly.pdbx_seq_one_letter_code
_entity_poly.pdbx_strand_id
1 'polypeptide(L)'
;MALELHLQDARIRRIITHPEDDNRIWQSDLARFLDGDPQLTRASAGEAAICAVQRLMVFLGYSTAASGAFLIDGDFGRGTNRGVAQFQVEHGLTRTVSRKALCYPCRWNTASRLITAIPDCTLSVATLERMAEVAIERTERCDIMTGNFDDAIFHLNALHKRNYLDCRGILARYGELARHACLAIARDDGIAVQPEWVLSIIRQETAGVIRPRFEQHYLSRLNEQHPRESLQELRMRSMSLGLGQIMGENFQRVGAASASALFTAPVAEQVAFVARFLRGRADSVTCAVPGEADFRRVARYYNGPGYEAHRYHEQLARWFREFRLLLHPATADAA
;
A
#
# COMPACT_ATOMS: atom_id res chain seq x y z
N MET A 1 14.12 10.61 26.61
CA MET A 1 14.63 11.89 26.05
C MET A 1 14.69 11.91 24.53
N ALA A 2 15.31 10.93 23.83
CA ALA A 2 15.37 10.94 22.36
C ALA A 2 14.00 10.70 21.68
N LEU A 3 13.24 9.69 22.12
CA LEU A 3 11.89 9.43 21.59
C LEU A 3 10.94 10.64 21.72
N GLU A 4 10.92 11.32 22.87
CA GLU A 4 10.07 12.52 23.06
C GLU A 4 10.40 13.62 22.05
N LEU A 5 11.69 13.84 21.78
CA LEU A 5 12.13 14.81 20.78
C LEU A 5 11.62 14.44 19.38
N HIS A 6 11.75 13.16 18.99
CA HIS A 6 11.25 12.67 17.70
C HIS A 6 9.73 12.82 17.59
N LEU A 7 8.98 12.58 18.67
CA LEU A 7 7.53 12.74 18.69
C LEU A 7 7.07 14.21 18.64
N GLN A 8 7.97 15.15 18.92
CA GLN A 8 7.72 16.58 18.72
C GLN A 8 7.99 17.04 17.28
N ASP A 9 8.68 16.24 16.46
CA ASP A 9 8.90 16.54 15.04
C ASP A 9 7.55 16.71 14.31
N ALA A 10 7.44 17.78 13.52
CA ALA A 10 6.20 18.12 12.83
C ALA A 10 5.76 17.03 11.83
N ARG A 11 6.70 16.32 11.21
CA ARG A 11 6.42 15.21 10.29
C ARG A 11 5.85 14.04 11.07
N ILE A 12 6.50 13.67 12.18
CA ILE A 12 6.04 12.56 13.04
C ILE A 12 4.64 12.84 13.58
N ARG A 13 4.36 14.07 14.04
CA ARG A 13 3.01 14.47 14.48
C ARG A 13 1.96 14.24 13.38
N ARG A 14 2.24 14.64 12.14
CA ARG A 14 1.32 14.43 11.00
C ARG A 14 1.14 12.95 10.65
N ILE A 15 2.18 12.13 10.84
CA ILE A 15 2.09 10.67 10.63
C ILE A 15 1.21 10.03 11.70
N ILE A 16 1.48 10.27 12.98
CA ILE A 16 0.83 9.52 14.08
C ILE A 16 -0.55 10.04 14.45
N THR A 17 -0.94 11.23 13.98
CA THR A 17 -2.26 11.83 14.25
C THR A 17 -3.06 12.02 12.96
N HIS A 18 -4.38 11.82 13.04
CA HIS A 18 -5.30 12.29 12.02
C HIS A 18 -5.73 13.73 12.35
N PRO A 19 -5.89 14.63 11.36
CA PRO A 19 -6.27 16.03 11.63
C PRO A 19 -7.63 16.21 12.31
N GLU A 20 -8.53 15.24 12.16
CA GLU A 20 -9.89 15.28 12.74
C GLU A 20 -10.00 14.58 14.11
N ASP A 21 -8.95 13.91 14.60
CA ASP A 21 -9.02 13.14 15.84
C ASP A 21 -8.64 13.98 17.07
N ASP A 22 -9.27 13.70 18.22
CA ASP A 22 -8.85 14.27 19.50
C ASP A 22 -7.55 13.61 19.97
N ASN A 23 -6.47 14.38 19.94
CA ASN A 23 -5.13 13.90 20.21
C ASN A 23 -4.75 13.84 21.70
N ARG A 24 -5.61 14.30 22.61
CA ARG A 24 -5.29 14.35 24.05
C ARG A 24 -5.13 12.97 24.68
N ILE A 25 -5.94 11.99 24.24
CA ILE A 25 -5.97 10.64 24.80
C ILE A 25 -4.67 9.90 24.49
N TRP A 26 -4.21 9.91 23.23
CA TRP A 26 -2.97 9.19 22.87
C TRP A 26 -1.73 9.83 23.52
N GLN A 27 -1.69 11.15 23.69
CA GLN A 27 -0.60 11.84 24.37
C GLN A 27 -0.50 11.42 25.84
N SER A 28 -1.66 11.28 26.51
CA SER A 28 -1.73 10.77 27.88
C SER A 28 -1.25 9.31 27.98
N ASP A 29 -1.68 8.45 27.06
CA ASP A 29 -1.25 7.05 27.04
C ASP A 29 0.24 6.90 26.71
N LEU A 30 0.77 7.73 25.82
CA LEU A 30 2.21 7.79 25.55
C LEU A 30 3.00 8.18 26.80
N ALA A 31 2.58 9.21 27.52
CA ALA A 31 3.26 9.64 28.74
C ALA A 31 3.35 8.49 29.76
N ARG A 32 2.23 7.77 29.97
CA ARG A 32 2.18 6.58 30.82
C ARG A 32 3.11 5.46 30.33
N PHE A 33 3.14 5.22 29.02
CA PHE A 33 4.04 4.23 28.43
C PHE A 33 5.52 4.58 28.62
N LEU A 34 5.89 5.87 28.44
CA LEU A 34 7.26 6.35 28.63
C LEU A 34 7.70 6.26 30.10
N ASP A 35 6.77 6.44 31.03
CA ASP A 35 6.99 6.26 32.48
C ASP A 35 7.11 4.77 32.89
N GLY A 36 7.03 3.85 31.93
CA GLY A 36 7.26 2.42 32.15
C GLY A 36 6.07 1.70 32.78
N ASP A 37 4.84 2.21 32.60
CA ASP A 37 3.62 1.60 33.14
C ASP A 37 3.44 0.15 32.62
N PRO A 38 3.67 -0.88 33.48
CA PRO A 38 3.54 -2.27 33.08
C PRO A 38 2.07 -2.67 32.88
N GLN A 39 1.12 -1.80 33.26
CA GLN A 39 -0.29 -2.00 32.97
C GLN A 39 -0.64 -1.64 31.53
N LEU A 40 0.26 -1.07 30.72
CA LEU A 40 -0.02 -0.78 29.31
C LEU A 40 0.21 -2.05 28.46
N THR A 41 -0.86 -2.81 28.28
CA THR A 41 -0.93 -4.03 27.49
C THR A 41 -1.77 -3.79 26.24
N ARG A 42 -1.86 -4.77 25.33
CA ARG A 42 -2.82 -4.74 24.20
C ARG A 42 -4.28 -4.48 24.62
N ALA A 43 -4.64 -4.77 25.88
CA ALA A 43 -5.99 -4.61 26.41
C ALA A 43 -6.20 -3.32 27.22
N SER A 44 -5.14 -2.53 27.42
CA SER A 44 -5.14 -1.38 28.33
C SER A 44 -4.43 -0.13 27.79
N ALA A 45 -3.75 -0.25 26.64
CA ALA A 45 -3.47 0.90 25.78
C ALA A 45 -4.79 1.35 25.12
N GLY A 46 -5.09 2.65 25.14
CA GLY A 46 -6.27 3.17 24.46
C GLY A 46 -6.20 2.94 22.95
N GLU A 47 -7.37 2.74 22.33
CA GLU A 47 -7.54 2.56 20.88
C GLU A 47 -6.75 3.62 20.08
N ALA A 48 -6.78 4.88 20.53
CA ALA A 48 -6.07 6.00 19.91
C ALA A 48 -4.55 5.82 19.90
N ALA A 49 -3.96 5.26 20.96
CA ALA A 49 -2.52 5.00 21.03
C ALA A 49 -2.12 3.88 20.04
N ILE A 50 -2.94 2.84 19.92
CA ILE A 50 -2.69 1.75 18.97
C ILE A 50 -2.84 2.26 17.53
N CYS A 51 -3.86 3.09 17.25
CA CYS A 51 -4.02 3.75 15.95
C CYS A 51 -2.79 4.58 15.58
N ALA A 52 -2.20 5.34 16.51
CA ALA A 52 -0.99 6.13 16.27
C ALA A 52 0.20 5.25 15.86
N VAL A 53 0.41 4.12 16.54
CA VAL A 53 1.46 3.15 16.20
C VAL A 53 1.19 2.50 14.83
N GLN A 54 -0.05 2.06 14.58
CA GLN A 54 -0.43 1.48 13.29
C GLN A 54 -0.23 2.47 12.14
N ARG A 55 -0.54 3.76 12.33
CA ARG A 55 -0.28 4.81 11.34
C ARG A 55 1.20 4.92 11.00
N LEU A 56 2.08 4.93 12.01
CA LEU A 56 3.53 4.95 11.81
C LEU A 56 4.02 3.71 11.06
N MET A 57 3.52 2.53 11.42
CA MET A 57 3.84 1.28 10.73
C MET A 57 3.38 1.26 9.27
N VAL A 58 2.14 1.69 9.01
CA VAL A 58 1.58 1.82 7.66
C VAL A 58 2.42 2.79 6.82
N PHE A 59 2.80 3.94 7.38
CA PHE A 59 3.67 4.92 6.72
C PHE A 59 5.04 4.32 6.35
N LEU A 60 5.61 3.49 7.22
CA LEU A 60 6.88 2.79 7.01
C LEU A 60 6.77 1.56 6.08
N GLY A 61 5.57 1.24 5.57
CA GLY A 61 5.35 0.14 4.64
C GLY A 61 5.09 -1.21 5.32
N TYR A 62 4.63 -1.23 6.58
CA TYR A 62 4.28 -2.45 7.30
C TYR A 62 2.76 -2.60 7.43
N SER A 63 2.24 -3.71 6.92
CA SER A 63 0.85 -4.11 7.12
C SER A 63 0.57 -4.47 8.59
N THR A 64 -0.63 -4.17 9.04
CA THR A 64 -1.08 -4.28 10.44
C THR A 64 -2.24 -5.28 10.62
N ALA A 65 -2.80 -5.82 9.53
CA ALA A 65 -3.81 -6.88 9.59
C ALA A 65 -3.24 -8.29 9.36
N ALA A 66 -3.86 -9.30 9.96
CA ALA A 66 -3.50 -10.70 9.74
C ALA A 66 -3.76 -11.17 8.30
N SER A 67 -4.72 -10.53 7.61
CA SER A 67 -4.99 -10.69 6.19
C SER A 67 -3.91 -10.09 5.28
N GLY A 68 -2.96 -9.33 5.83
CA GLY A 68 -1.96 -8.60 5.07
C GLY A 68 -2.37 -7.19 4.64
N ALA A 69 -3.60 -6.78 4.94
CA ALA A 69 -4.05 -5.41 4.69
C ALA A 69 -3.30 -4.38 5.58
N PHE A 70 -3.20 -3.17 5.07
CA PHE A 70 -2.77 -2.00 5.82
C PHE A 70 -4.02 -1.37 6.44
N LEU A 71 -4.13 -1.43 7.76
CA LEU A 71 -5.34 -1.13 8.51
C LEU A 71 -5.01 -0.31 9.76
N ILE A 72 -5.84 0.67 10.06
CA ILE A 72 -5.77 1.45 11.30
C ILE A 72 -7.12 1.24 11.96
N ASP A 73 -7.16 0.39 12.98
CA ASP A 73 -8.36 -0.07 13.67
C ASP A 73 -8.22 -0.07 15.20
N GLY A 74 -7.06 0.34 15.72
CA GLY A 74 -6.82 0.41 17.15
C GLY A 74 -6.67 -0.96 17.82
N ASP A 75 -6.57 -2.06 17.05
CA ASP A 75 -6.34 -3.40 17.58
C ASP A 75 -4.88 -3.84 17.42
N PHE A 76 -4.22 -4.15 18.54
CA PHE A 76 -2.92 -4.81 18.54
C PHE A 76 -3.09 -6.32 18.34
N GLY A 77 -3.58 -6.69 17.15
CA GLY A 77 -3.79 -8.07 16.75
C GLY A 77 -2.54 -8.75 16.19
N ARG A 78 -2.73 -9.96 15.68
CA ARG A 78 -1.66 -10.78 15.07
C ARG A 78 -0.95 -10.10 13.89
N GLY A 79 -1.65 -9.26 13.15
CA GLY A 79 -1.09 -8.48 12.04
C GLY A 79 -0.13 -7.40 12.52
N THR A 80 -0.55 -6.59 13.50
CA THR A 80 0.27 -5.58 14.16
C THR A 80 1.50 -6.22 14.79
N ASN A 81 1.34 -7.35 15.49
CA ASN A 81 2.46 -8.14 16.02
C ASN A 81 3.46 -8.55 14.92
N ARG A 82 2.98 -9.05 13.77
CA ARG A 82 3.85 -9.39 12.64
C ARG A 82 4.60 -8.18 12.10
N GLY A 83 3.94 -7.03 11.96
CA GLY A 83 4.60 -5.82 11.47
C GLY A 83 5.70 -5.34 12.43
N VAL A 84 5.45 -5.39 13.74
CA VAL A 84 6.48 -5.08 14.75
C VAL A 84 7.64 -6.08 14.68
N ALA A 85 7.34 -7.37 14.59
CA ALA A 85 8.33 -8.43 14.44
C ALA A 85 9.21 -8.23 13.18
N GLN A 86 8.59 -7.90 12.04
CA GLN A 86 9.29 -7.59 10.78
C GLN A 86 10.20 -6.38 10.94
N PHE A 87 9.70 -5.28 11.50
CA PHE A 87 10.50 -4.09 11.76
C PHE A 87 11.70 -4.39 12.67
N GLN A 88 11.46 -5.10 13.79
CA GLN A 88 12.53 -5.42 14.74
C GLN A 88 13.62 -6.29 14.12
N VAL A 89 13.27 -7.27 13.27
CA VAL A 89 14.25 -8.10 12.58
C VAL A 89 15.02 -7.31 11.51
N GLU A 90 14.32 -6.48 10.71
CA GLU A 90 14.94 -5.66 9.67
C GLU A 90 15.91 -4.60 10.25
N HIS A 91 15.67 -4.15 11.49
CA HIS A 91 16.48 -3.12 12.15
C HIS A 91 17.36 -3.64 13.30
N GLY A 92 17.48 -4.96 13.48
CA GLY A 92 18.38 -5.55 14.47
C GLY A 92 18.00 -5.30 15.95
N LEU A 93 16.72 -5.06 16.22
CA LEU A 93 16.19 -4.71 17.54
C LEU A 93 15.70 -5.90 18.37
N THR A 94 15.74 -7.11 17.81
CA THR A 94 15.30 -8.33 18.49
C THR A 94 16.31 -9.46 18.35
N ARG A 95 16.42 -10.26 19.42
CA ARG A 95 17.16 -11.52 19.45
C ARG A 95 16.24 -12.74 19.52
N THR A 96 14.95 -12.53 19.79
CA THR A 96 13.98 -13.60 20.03
C THR A 96 13.23 -14.00 18.77
N VAL A 97 13.01 -13.05 17.85
CA VAL A 97 12.35 -13.33 16.58
C VAL A 97 13.39 -13.64 15.51
N SER A 98 13.24 -14.79 14.86
CA SER A 98 14.08 -15.18 13.74
C SER A 98 13.38 -14.93 12.40
N ARG A 99 14.18 -14.73 11.35
CA ARG A 99 13.70 -14.73 9.95
C ARG A 99 12.89 -15.98 9.61
N LYS A 100 13.27 -17.15 10.15
CA LYS A 100 12.54 -18.41 9.96
C LYS A 100 11.11 -18.33 10.52
N ALA A 101 10.92 -17.69 11.67
CA ALA A 101 9.59 -17.49 12.25
C ALA A 101 8.74 -16.54 11.40
N LEU A 102 9.33 -15.48 10.85
CA LEU A 102 8.64 -14.52 9.97
C LEU A 102 8.28 -15.10 8.59
N CYS A 103 9.09 -16.03 8.08
CA CYS A 103 8.91 -16.67 6.78
C CYS A 103 8.31 -18.09 6.92
N TYR A 104 7.38 -18.27 7.85
CA TYR A 104 6.78 -19.57 8.14
C TYR A 104 6.14 -20.21 6.89
N PRO A 105 6.28 -21.52 6.65
CA PRO A 105 5.69 -22.18 5.49
C PRO A 105 4.16 -22.04 5.49
N CYS A 106 3.59 -21.51 4.41
CA CYS A 106 2.15 -21.36 4.27
C CYS A 106 1.71 -21.31 2.80
N ARG A 107 0.40 -21.40 2.59
CA ARG A 107 -0.29 -21.16 1.32
C ARG A 107 -1.20 -19.94 1.48
N TRP A 108 -1.69 -19.39 0.38
CA TRP A 108 -2.57 -18.22 0.38
C TRP A 108 -3.76 -18.36 1.35
N ASN A 109 -4.37 -19.55 1.43
CA ASN A 109 -5.53 -19.83 2.30
C ASN A 109 -5.17 -20.28 3.73
N THR A 110 -3.90 -20.51 4.04
CA THR A 110 -3.45 -20.90 5.39
C THR A 110 -2.63 -19.81 6.10
N ALA A 111 -2.16 -18.81 5.36
CA ALA A 111 -1.30 -17.74 5.85
C ALA A 111 -1.83 -17.07 7.12
N SER A 112 -3.07 -16.58 7.12
CA SER A 112 -3.66 -15.88 8.27
C SER A 112 -3.85 -16.79 9.49
N ARG A 113 -4.06 -18.10 9.30
CA ARG A 113 -4.21 -19.06 10.41
C ARG A 113 -2.87 -19.42 11.03
N LEU A 114 -1.83 -19.55 10.20
CA LEU A 114 -0.48 -19.95 10.62
C LEU A 114 0.37 -18.76 11.10
N ILE A 115 -0.16 -17.54 11.12
CA ILE A 115 0.50 -16.34 11.65
C ILE A 115 0.88 -16.48 13.13
N THR A 116 0.30 -17.43 13.85
CA THR A 116 0.66 -17.81 15.22
C THR A 116 2.08 -18.37 15.35
N ALA A 117 2.71 -18.77 14.25
CA ALA A 117 4.12 -19.17 14.21
C ALA A 117 5.08 -18.01 14.57
N ILE A 118 4.65 -16.76 14.41
CA ILE A 118 5.41 -15.58 14.84
C ILE A 118 5.22 -15.43 16.36
N PRO A 119 6.27 -15.41 17.19
CA PRO A 119 6.10 -15.19 18.63
C PRO A 119 5.53 -13.80 18.92
N ASP A 120 4.93 -13.63 20.09
CA ASP A 120 4.49 -12.30 20.55
C ASP A 120 5.71 -11.40 20.77
N CYS A 121 5.62 -10.19 20.23
CA CYS A 121 6.68 -9.20 20.24
C CYS A 121 6.26 -8.03 21.13
N THR A 122 7.13 -7.63 22.03
CA THR A 122 6.94 -6.42 22.82
C THR A 122 7.27 -5.20 21.96
N LEU A 123 6.32 -4.27 21.85
CA LEU A 123 6.60 -2.92 21.36
C LEU A 123 7.36 -2.17 22.46
N SER A 124 8.68 -2.07 22.30
CA SER A 124 9.55 -1.37 23.27
C SER A 124 9.75 0.10 22.91
N VAL A 125 10.17 0.90 23.88
CA VAL A 125 10.61 2.30 23.66
C VAL A 125 11.66 2.37 22.55
N ALA A 126 12.66 1.48 22.56
CA ALA A 126 13.69 1.41 21.51
C ALA A 126 13.11 1.10 20.12
N THR A 127 12.05 0.29 20.04
CA THR A 127 11.36 0.03 18.77
C THR A 127 10.64 1.28 18.25
N LEU A 128 9.90 1.98 19.12
CA LEU A 128 9.20 3.21 18.74
C LEU A 128 10.16 4.34 18.38
N GLU A 129 11.24 4.51 19.14
CA GLU A 129 12.31 5.47 18.85
C GLU A 129 12.88 5.22 17.46
N ARG A 130 13.25 3.97 17.17
CA ARG A 130 13.79 3.63 15.85
C ARG A 130 12.76 3.79 14.73
N MET A 131 11.48 3.51 14.97
CA MET A 131 10.43 3.76 13.96
C MET A 131 10.31 5.25 13.64
N ALA A 132 10.32 6.12 14.64
CA ALA A 132 10.25 7.56 14.44
C ALA A 132 11.50 8.08 13.69
N GLU A 133 12.70 7.65 14.09
CA GLU A 133 13.95 7.96 13.39
C GLU A 133 13.90 7.55 11.91
N VAL A 134 13.53 6.29 11.63
CA VAL A 134 13.47 5.78 10.26
C VAL A 134 12.42 6.53 9.44
N ALA A 135 11.30 6.96 10.05
CA ALA A 135 10.30 7.75 9.35
C ALA A 135 10.83 9.14 8.96
N ILE A 136 11.60 9.78 9.84
CA ILE A 136 12.30 11.05 9.56
C ILE A 136 13.34 10.84 8.45
N GLU A 137 14.27 9.88 8.63
CA GLU A 137 15.35 9.56 7.69
C GLU A 137 14.80 9.26 6.27
N ARG A 138 13.74 8.46 6.19
CA ARG A 138 13.11 8.11 4.90
C ARG A 138 12.40 9.29 4.27
N THR A 139 11.76 10.15 5.05
CA THR A 139 11.12 11.36 4.53
C THR A 139 12.14 12.30 3.91
N GLU A 140 13.30 12.49 4.55
CA GLU A 140 14.39 13.33 4.03
C GLU A 140 15.01 12.80 2.75
N ARG A 141 15.01 11.47 2.60
CA ARG A 141 15.54 10.77 1.42
C ARG A 141 14.50 10.53 0.33
N CYS A 142 13.26 10.96 0.52
CA CYS A 142 12.13 10.61 -0.35
C CYS A 142 11.92 9.08 -0.50
N ASP A 143 12.33 8.30 0.50
CA ASP A 143 12.22 6.83 0.54
C ASP A 143 10.93 6.41 1.28
N ILE A 144 9.82 7.07 0.94
CA ILE A 144 8.49 6.88 1.53
C ILE A 144 7.49 6.56 0.43
N MET A 145 6.30 6.07 0.79
CA MET A 145 5.22 5.85 -0.17
C MET A 145 4.98 7.13 -0.98
N THR A 146 5.03 7.06 -2.31
CA THR A 146 4.97 8.20 -3.26
C THR A 146 6.20 9.11 -3.35
N GLY A 147 7.23 8.91 -2.54
CA GLY A 147 8.43 9.77 -2.52
C GLY A 147 8.15 11.24 -2.16
N ASN A 148 6.91 11.60 -1.82
CA ASN A 148 6.48 12.93 -1.42
C ASN A 148 5.69 12.83 -0.11
N PHE A 149 6.06 13.66 0.86
CA PHE A 149 5.49 13.56 2.21
C PHE A 149 4.01 13.94 2.27
N ASP A 150 3.60 15.01 1.58
CA ASP A 150 2.21 15.46 1.62
C ASP A 150 1.27 14.47 0.92
N ASP A 151 1.71 13.88 -0.20
CA ASP A 151 0.98 12.81 -0.87
C ASP A 151 0.89 11.54 -0.01
N ALA A 152 1.97 11.17 0.69
CA ALA A 152 1.96 10.05 1.63
C ALA A 152 0.96 10.28 2.76
N ILE A 153 0.92 11.49 3.34
CA ILE A 153 -0.02 11.87 4.39
C ILE A 153 -1.46 11.88 3.89
N PHE A 154 -1.72 12.38 2.68
CA PHE A 154 -3.04 12.30 2.06
C PHE A 154 -3.56 10.86 2.03
N HIS A 155 -2.74 9.93 1.53
CA HIS A 155 -3.11 8.51 1.44
C HIS A 155 -3.28 7.86 2.81
N LEU A 156 -2.40 8.18 3.78
CA LEU A 156 -2.50 7.68 5.15
C LEU A 156 -3.79 8.15 5.85
N ASN A 157 -4.17 9.42 5.67
CA ASN A 157 -5.40 9.98 6.25
C ASN A 157 -6.65 9.36 5.62
N ALA A 158 -6.68 9.29 4.29
CA ALA A 158 -7.75 8.65 3.54
C ALA A 158 -7.92 7.18 3.93
N LEU A 159 -6.83 6.43 4.12
CA LEU A 159 -6.86 5.05 4.57
C LEU A 159 -7.43 4.92 5.99
N HIS A 160 -7.01 5.78 6.91
CA HIS A 160 -7.48 5.78 8.30
C HIS A 160 -9.00 5.96 8.38
N LYS A 161 -9.55 6.95 7.68
CA LYS A 161 -11.00 7.22 7.66
C LYS A 161 -11.77 6.42 6.63
N ARG A 162 -11.10 5.53 5.88
CA ARG A 162 -11.67 4.79 4.73
C ARG A 162 -12.37 5.72 3.72
N ASN A 163 -11.84 6.93 3.56
CA ASN A 163 -12.36 7.96 2.67
C ASN A 163 -11.71 7.82 1.29
N TYR A 164 -12.36 7.10 0.38
CA TYR A 164 -11.85 6.81 -0.96
C TYR A 164 -12.37 7.81 -1.99
N LEU A 165 -11.64 7.95 -3.10
CA LEU A 165 -12.03 8.85 -4.19
C LEU A 165 -13.08 8.19 -5.10
N ASP A 166 -14.06 8.98 -5.53
CA ASP A 166 -14.94 8.65 -6.64
C ASP A 166 -14.24 8.90 -7.99
N CYS A 167 -14.92 8.64 -9.11
CA CYS A 167 -14.31 8.84 -10.43
C CYS A 167 -13.96 10.30 -10.70
N ARG A 168 -14.71 11.28 -10.18
CA ARG A 168 -14.38 12.71 -10.33
C ARG A 168 -13.10 13.08 -9.58
N GLY A 169 -12.96 12.63 -8.34
CA GLY A 169 -11.76 12.83 -7.52
C GLY A 169 -10.53 12.15 -8.13
N ILE A 170 -10.69 10.91 -8.63
CA ILE A 170 -9.62 10.19 -9.34
C ILE A 170 -9.21 10.94 -10.60
N LEU A 171 -10.18 11.40 -11.41
CA LEU A 171 -9.89 12.14 -12.64
C LEU A 171 -9.19 13.46 -12.33
N ALA A 172 -9.68 14.22 -11.36
CA ALA A 172 -9.08 15.49 -10.97
C ALA A 172 -7.62 15.33 -10.51
N ARG A 173 -7.30 14.23 -9.83
CA ARG A 173 -5.96 13.98 -9.28
C ARG A 173 -5.00 13.32 -10.28
N TYR A 174 -5.49 12.40 -11.12
CA TYR A 174 -4.65 11.52 -11.92
C TYR A 174 -4.89 11.59 -13.42
N GLY A 175 -5.89 12.33 -13.90
CA GLY A 175 -6.29 12.39 -15.31
C GLY A 175 -5.17 12.81 -16.25
N GLU A 176 -4.54 13.96 -15.98
CA GLU A 176 -3.42 14.45 -16.80
C GLU A 176 -2.21 13.52 -16.75
N LEU A 177 -1.95 12.92 -15.59
CA LEU A 177 -0.86 11.94 -15.43
C LEU A 177 -1.12 10.68 -16.27
N ALA A 178 -2.36 10.19 -16.29
CA ALA A 178 -2.76 9.05 -17.10
C ALA A 178 -2.62 9.36 -18.60
N ARG A 179 -3.04 10.55 -19.04
CA ARG A 179 -2.86 11.00 -20.43
C ARG A 179 -1.39 11.05 -20.83
N HIS A 180 -0.54 11.64 -19.99
CA HIS A 180 0.91 11.70 -20.24
C HIS A 180 1.55 10.31 -20.29
N ALA A 181 1.19 9.42 -19.35
CA ALA A 181 1.67 8.04 -19.34
C ALA A 181 1.28 7.28 -20.62
N CYS A 182 0.03 7.40 -21.05
CA CYS A 182 -0.46 6.77 -22.28
C CYS A 182 0.24 7.32 -23.53
N LEU A 183 0.47 8.63 -23.62
CA LEU A 183 1.22 9.24 -24.73
C LEU A 183 2.67 8.76 -24.77
N ALA A 184 3.31 8.59 -23.62
CA ALA A 184 4.67 8.05 -23.55
C ALA A 184 4.71 6.61 -24.09
N ILE A 185 3.77 5.75 -23.71
CA ILE A 185 3.69 4.37 -24.23
C ILE A 185 3.40 4.35 -25.74
N ALA A 186 2.51 5.22 -26.22
CA ALA A 186 2.24 5.31 -27.65
C ALA A 186 3.49 5.70 -28.46
N ARG A 187 4.30 6.61 -27.93
CA ARG A 187 5.56 7.04 -28.56
C ARG A 187 6.65 5.97 -28.47
N ASP A 188 6.82 5.36 -27.31
CA ASP A 188 7.99 4.52 -27.01
C ASP A 188 7.76 3.06 -27.45
N ASP A 189 6.52 2.55 -27.36
CA ASP A 189 6.16 1.16 -27.65
C ASP A 189 5.20 1.01 -28.85
N GLY A 190 4.66 2.10 -29.40
CA GLY A 190 3.66 2.06 -30.47
C GLY A 190 2.28 1.57 -30.03
N ILE A 191 2.00 1.52 -28.71
CA ILE A 191 0.74 1.02 -28.15
C ILE A 191 -0.12 2.19 -27.66
N ALA A 192 -1.25 2.44 -28.32
CA ALA A 192 -2.19 3.50 -27.96
C ALA A 192 -3.13 3.09 -26.80
N VAL A 193 -2.60 2.99 -25.58
CA VAL A 193 -3.41 2.71 -24.38
C VAL A 193 -4.36 3.89 -24.10
N GLN A 194 -5.67 3.64 -23.98
CA GLN A 194 -6.63 4.69 -23.62
C GLN A 194 -6.52 5.08 -22.13
N PRO A 195 -6.51 6.39 -21.77
CA PRO A 195 -6.44 6.84 -20.37
C PRO A 195 -7.56 6.28 -19.47
N GLU A 196 -8.75 6.04 -20.04
CA GLU A 196 -9.89 5.45 -19.32
C GLU A 196 -9.52 4.08 -18.71
N TRP A 197 -8.69 3.28 -19.38
CA TRP A 197 -8.23 1.99 -18.82
C TRP A 197 -7.37 2.19 -17.57
N VAL A 198 -6.44 3.14 -17.61
CA VAL A 198 -5.56 3.45 -16.47
C VAL A 198 -6.38 3.91 -15.28
N LEU A 199 -7.28 4.87 -15.48
CA LEU A 199 -8.14 5.41 -14.42
C LEU A 199 -9.10 4.35 -13.87
N SER A 200 -9.62 3.47 -14.73
CA SER A 200 -10.52 2.38 -14.32
C SER A 200 -9.81 1.34 -13.45
N ILE A 201 -8.55 1.02 -13.76
CA ILE A 201 -7.72 0.16 -12.90
C ILE A 201 -7.47 0.83 -11.55
N ILE A 202 -7.09 2.11 -11.53
CA ILE A 202 -6.91 2.86 -10.26
C ILE A 202 -8.20 2.85 -9.43
N ARG A 203 -9.36 3.06 -10.08
CA ARG A 203 -10.66 3.01 -9.42
C ARG A 203 -10.98 1.65 -8.82
N GLN A 204 -10.68 0.57 -9.56
CA GLN A 204 -10.98 -0.80 -9.15
C GLN A 204 -10.07 -1.26 -8.01
N GLU A 205 -8.77 -1.04 -8.13
CA GLU A 205 -7.78 -1.61 -7.21
C GLU A 205 -7.70 -0.80 -5.91
N THR A 206 -7.68 0.53 -6.00
CA THR A 206 -7.37 1.40 -4.86
C THR A 206 -8.43 2.46 -4.57
N ALA A 207 -9.38 2.66 -5.48
CA ALA A 207 -10.32 3.80 -5.39
C ALA A 207 -9.57 5.13 -5.18
N GLY A 208 -8.44 5.28 -5.87
CA GLY A 208 -7.60 6.48 -5.82
C GLY A 208 -6.79 6.68 -4.54
N VAL A 209 -6.79 5.72 -3.60
CA VAL A 209 -6.03 5.82 -2.35
C VAL A 209 -5.06 4.65 -2.24
N ILE A 210 -3.76 4.93 -2.26
CA ILE A 210 -2.73 3.91 -2.15
C ILE A 210 -2.87 3.18 -0.82
N ARG A 211 -3.06 1.87 -0.91
CA ARG A 211 -3.21 0.96 0.22
C ARG A 211 -2.50 -0.36 -0.11
N PRO A 212 -1.21 -0.49 0.21
CA PRO A 212 -0.50 -1.71 -0.13
C PRO A 212 -1.17 -2.95 0.49
N ARG A 213 -0.90 -4.12 -0.07
CA ARG A 213 -1.37 -5.39 0.49
C ARG A 213 -0.24 -6.40 0.54
N PHE A 214 0.08 -6.84 1.75
CA PHE A 214 1.14 -7.81 1.98
C PHE A 214 0.62 -9.24 1.83
N GLU A 215 1.32 -10.06 1.05
CA GLU A 215 0.98 -11.46 0.81
C GLU A 215 2.02 -12.37 1.47
N GLN A 216 1.72 -12.86 2.68
CA GLN A 216 2.65 -13.68 3.46
C GLN A 216 3.13 -14.93 2.71
N HIS A 217 2.28 -15.56 1.91
CA HIS A 217 2.65 -16.75 1.15
C HIS A 217 3.69 -16.45 0.05
N TYR A 218 3.72 -15.21 -0.47
CA TYR A 218 4.81 -14.75 -1.31
C TYR A 218 6.10 -14.59 -0.50
N LEU A 219 6.04 -14.00 0.69
CA LEU A 219 7.23 -13.83 1.53
C LEU A 219 7.87 -15.19 1.86
N SER A 220 7.07 -16.16 2.27
CA SER A 220 7.55 -17.51 2.59
C SER A 220 8.20 -18.18 1.38
N ARG A 221 7.52 -18.18 0.21
CA ARG A 221 8.07 -18.74 -1.04
C ARG A 221 9.35 -18.04 -1.49
N LEU A 222 9.34 -16.70 -1.51
CA LEU A 222 10.49 -15.91 -1.95
C LEU A 222 11.69 -16.07 -1.02
N ASN A 223 11.45 -16.25 0.28
CA ASN A 223 12.52 -16.55 1.24
C ASN A 223 13.18 -17.90 0.98
N GLU A 224 12.42 -18.91 0.59
CA GLU A 224 12.96 -20.22 0.19
C GLU A 224 13.76 -20.11 -1.12
N GLN A 225 13.27 -19.34 -2.09
CA GLN A 225 13.90 -19.17 -3.40
C GLN A 225 15.14 -18.25 -3.36
N HIS A 226 15.15 -17.27 -2.47
CA HIS A 226 16.18 -16.22 -2.37
C HIS A 226 16.62 -15.99 -0.92
N PRO A 227 17.21 -17.00 -0.25
CA PRO A 227 17.53 -16.91 1.18
C PRO A 227 18.59 -15.87 1.53
N ARG A 228 19.40 -15.44 0.55
CA ARG A 228 20.44 -14.41 0.71
C ARG A 228 19.91 -12.98 0.54
N GLU A 229 18.72 -12.82 -0.04
CA GLU A 229 18.12 -11.50 -0.24
C GLU A 229 17.68 -10.91 1.10
N SER A 230 17.75 -9.58 1.24
CA SER A 230 17.33 -8.92 2.48
C SER A 230 15.85 -9.18 2.78
N LEU A 231 15.48 -9.30 4.06
CA LEU A 231 14.08 -9.51 4.42
C LEU A 231 13.19 -8.36 3.97
N GLN A 232 13.71 -7.14 4.02
CA GLN A 232 13.04 -5.93 3.55
C GLN A 232 12.68 -6.02 2.06
N GLU A 233 13.63 -6.37 1.18
CA GLU A 233 13.34 -6.47 -0.25
C GLU A 233 12.37 -7.62 -0.54
N LEU A 234 12.51 -8.77 0.14
CA LEU A 234 11.54 -9.86 0.01
C LEU A 234 10.13 -9.43 0.45
N ARG A 235 10.01 -8.65 1.52
CA ARG A 235 8.73 -8.10 1.98
C ARG A 235 8.13 -7.17 0.95
N MET A 236 8.92 -6.26 0.36
CA MET A 236 8.45 -5.38 -0.72
C MET A 236 8.01 -6.16 -1.96
N ARG A 237 8.77 -7.18 -2.37
CA ARG A 237 8.39 -8.09 -3.48
C ARG A 237 7.09 -8.87 -3.20
N SER A 238 6.77 -9.06 -1.92
CA SER A 238 5.57 -9.76 -1.45
C SER A 238 4.36 -8.84 -1.25
N MET A 239 4.42 -7.59 -1.71
CA MET A 239 3.33 -6.63 -1.56
C MET A 239 2.73 -6.26 -2.90
N SER A 240 1.41 -6.13 -2.97
CA SER A 240 0.75 -5.35 -4.03
C SER A 240 0.90 -3.87 -3.72
N LEU A 241 1.45 -3.10 -4.65
CA LEU A 241 2.00 -1.77 -4.41
C LEU A 241 1.37 -0.71 -5.32
N GLY A 242 1.33 0.52 -4.81
CA GLY A 242 0.89 1.71 -5.54
C GLY A 242 -0.59 1.74 -5.94
N LEU A 243 -0.94 2.72 -6.78
CA LEU A 243 -2.32 2.95 -7.26
C LEU A 243 -2.90 1.78 -8.06
N GLY A 244 -2.04 1.00 -8.70
CA GLY A 244 -2.42 -0.19 -9.47
C GLY A 244 -2.42 -1.50 -8.68
N GLN A 245 -1.99 -1.53 -7.42
CA GLN A 245 -1.79 -2.82 -6.70
C GLN A 245 -0.90 -3.81 -7.48
N ILE A 246 0.15 -3.32 -8.12
CA ILE A 246 1.07 -4.17 -8.86
C ILE A 246 1.90 -4.96 -7.85
N MET A 247 1.84 -6.29 -7.91
CA MET A 247 2.66 -7.14 -7.05
C MET A 247 4.14 -6.79 -7.21
N GLY A 248 4.86 -6.61 -6.10
CA GLY A 248 6.25 -6.17 -6.08
C GLY A 248 7.16 -7.11 -6.85
N GLU A 249 6.90 -8.42 -6.88
CA GLU A 249 7.62 -9.39 -7.72
C GLU A 249 7.57 -9.05 -9.23
N ASN A 250 6.58 -8.28 -9.68
CA ASN A 250 6.44 -7.82 -11.07
C ASN A 250 7.13 -6.48 -11.35
N PHE A 251 7.98 -5.95 -10.46
CA PHE A 251 8.59 -4.61 -10.61
C PHE A 251 9.27 -4.39 -11.98
N GLN A 252 9.95 -5.40 -12.51
CA GLN A 252 10.63 -5.33 -13.81
C GLN A 252 9.66 -5.18 -14.99
N ARG A 253 8.45 -5.75 -14.90
CA ARG A 253 7.44 -5.68 -15.98
C ARG A 253 6.98 -4.26 -16.25
N VAL A 254 7.04 -3.41 -15.23
CA VAL A 254 6.71 -2.00 -15.32
C VAL A 254 7.95 -1.11 -15.35
N GLY A 255 9.16 -1.67 -15.48
CA GLY A 255 10.39 -0.89 -15.61
C GLY A 255 10.91 -0.25 -14.33
N ALA A 256 10.41 -0.66 -13.15
CA ALA A 256 11.02 -0.24 -11.89
C ALA A 256 12.36 -0.96 -11.66
N ALA A 257 13.27 -0.34 -10.89
CA ALA A 257 14.58 -0.93 -10.59
C ALA A 257 14.52 -2.04 -9.51
N SER A 258 13.56 -1.96 -8.60
CA SER A 258 13.32 -2.92 -7.51
C SER A 258 11.87 -2.82 -7.04
N ALA A 259 11.44 -3.74 -6.16
CA ALA A 259 10.12 -3.62 -5.54
C ALA A 259 10.05 -2.41 -4.60
N SER A 260 11.16 -2.10 -3.92
CA SER A 260 11.28 -0.89 -3.11
C SER A 260 11.12 0.39 -3.95
N ALA A 261 11.74 0.46 -5.13
CA ALA A 261 11.57 1.59 -6.06
C ALA A 261 10.12 1.71 -6.57
N LEU A 262 9.41 0.60 -6.71
CA LEU A 262 8.00 0.61 -7.08
C LEU A 262 7.11 1.18 -5.96
N PHE A 263 7.43 0.90 -4.68
CA PHE A 263 6.73 1.45 -3.52
C PHE A 263 6.95 2.97 -3.35
N THR A 264 8.18 3.44 -3.56
CA THR A 264 8.56 4.85 -3.34
C THR A 264 8.44 5.73 -4.58
N ALA A 265 8.08 5.15 -5.73
CA ALA A 265 7.87 5.88 -6.96
C ALA A 265 6.88 7.04 -6.78
N PRO A 266 7.18 8.24 -7.32
CA PRO A 266 6.23 9.35 -7.39
C PRO A 266 4.89 8.95 -7.97
N VAL A 267 3.82 9.63 -7.56
CA VAL A 267 2.45 9.36 -8.03
C VAL A 267 2.37 9.28 -9.57
N ALA A 268 3.02 10.20 -10.28
CA ALA A 268 3.06 10.19 -11.74
C ALA A 268 3.65 8.89 -12.31
N GLU A 269 4.72 8.40 -11.69
CA GLU A 269 5.38 7.16 -12.10
C GLU A 269 4.54 5.92 -11.73
N GLN A 270 3.80 5.95 -10.61
CA GLN A 270 2.85 4.89 -10.28
C GLN A 270 1.70 4.79 -11.30
N VAL A 271 1.18 5.93 -11.76
CA VAL A 271 0.21 5.97 -12.86
C VAL A 271 0.83 5.41 -14.14
N ALA A 272 2.08 5.75 -14.43
CA ALA A 272 2.81 5.19 -15.56
C ALA A 272 3.04 3.67 -15.44
N PHE A 273 3.27 3.13 -14.24
CA PHE A 273 3.35 1.69 -14.04
C PHE A 273 2.04 0.98 -14.38
N VAL A 274 0.88 1.56 -14.05
CA VAL A 274 -0.42 0.99 -14.44
C VAL A 274 -0.52 0.92 -15.96
N ALA A 275 -0.18 2.00 -16.65
CA ALA A 275 -0.21 2.05 -18.11
C ALA A 275 0.77 1.03 -18.74
N ARG A 276 2.01 0.93 -18.23
CA ARG A 276 3.00 -0.05 -18.70
C ARG A 276 2.59 -1.49 -18.45
N PHE A 277 1.91 -1.77 -17.35
CA PHE A 277 1.39 -3.09 -17.05
C PHE A 277 0.33 -3.52 -18.07
N LEU A 278 -0.55 -2.58 -18.48
CA LEU A 278 -1.60 -2.83 -19.47
C LEU A 278 -1.09 -3.14 -20.88
N ARG A 279 0.19 -2.86 -21.20
CA ARG A 279 0.82 -3.25 -22.49
C ARG A 279 0.69 -4.74 -22.79
N GLY A 280 0.62 -5.59 -21.76
CA GLY A 280 0.40 -7.04 -21.91
C GLY A 280 -0.96 -7.42 -22.51
N ARG A 281 -1.85 -6.44 -22.74
CA ARG A 281 -3.18 -6.59 -23.38
C ARG A 281 -3.43 -5.52 -24.44
N ALA A 282 -2.40 -5.20 -25.23
CA ALA A 282 -2.45 -4.22 -26.32
C ALA A 282 -3.69 -4.40 -27.23
N ASP A 283 -4.05 -5.64 -27.56
CA ASP A 283 -5.24 -6.00 -28.35
C ASP A 283 -6.56 -5.45 -27.78
N SER A 284 -6.67 -5.38 -26.46
CA SER A 284 -7.89 -4.90 -25.78
C SER A 284 -7.82 -3.41 -25.46
N VAL A 285 -6.64 -2.92 -25.05
CA VAL A 285 -6.51 -1.55 -24.54
C VAL A 285 -6.36 -0.48 -25.61
N THR A 286 -6.05 -0.88 -26.85
CA THR A 286 -6.00 0.00 -28.02
C THR A 286 -7.34 0.15 -28.73
N CYS A 287 -8.31 -0.73 -28.42
CA CYS A 287 -9.64 -0.67 -28.99
C CYS A 287 -10.33 0.65 -28.60
N ALA A 288 -10.73 1.45 -29.60
CA ALA A 288 -11.42 2.73 -29.37
C ALA A 288 -12.78 2.55 -28.67
N VAL A 289 -13.50 1.48 -29.04
CA VAL A 289 -14.81 1.12 -28.48
C VAL A 289 -14.74 -0.30 -27.94
N PRO A 290 -14.18 -0.52 -26.74
CA PRO A 290 -14.00 -1.86 -26.21
C PRO A 290 -15.35 -2.53 -25.92
N GLY A 291 -15.46 -3.78 -26.35
CA GLY A 291 -16.61 -4.64 -26.09
C GLY A 291 -16.42 -5.50 -24.83
N GLU A 292 -17.40 -6.34 -24.51
CA GLU A 292 -17.36 -7.22 -23.33
C GLU A 292 -16.11 -8.11 -23.30
N ALA A 293 -15.69 -8.62 -24.47
CA ALA A 293 -14.51 -9.47 -24.59
C ALA A 293 -13.21 -8.75 -24.16
N ASP A 294 -13.08 -7.44 -24.44
CA ASP A 294 -11.93 -6.64 -24.02
C ASP A 294 -11.87 -6.51 -22.50
N PHE A 295 -13.00 -6.18 -21.87
CA PHE A 295 -13.07 -6.07 -20.41
C PHE A 295 -12.79 -7.40 -19.70
N ARG A 296 -13.27 -8.52 -20.25
CA ARG A 296 -12.94 -9.86 -19.73
C ARG A 296 -11.46 -10.18 -19.86
N ARG A 297 -10.83 -9.86 -21.01
CA ARG A 297 -9.38 -10.07 -21.22
C ARG A 297 -8.55 -9.25 -20.24
N VAL A 298 -8.87 -7.96 -20.06
CA VAL A 298 -8.15 -7.07 -19.13
C VAL A 298 -8.37 -7.50 -17.69
N ALA A 299 -9.61 -7.77 -17.26
CA ALA A 299 -9.90 -8.18 -15.89
C ALA A 299 -9.26 -9.53 -15.54
N ARG A 300 -9.29 -10.52 -16.44
CA ARG A 300 -8.60 -11.80 -16.23
C ARG A 300 -7.08 -11.61 -16.13
N TYR A 301 -6.50 -10.71 -16.92
CA TYR A 301 -5.08 -10.42 -16.90
C TYR A 301 -4.64 -9.77 -15.59
N TYR A 302 -5.44 -8.81 -15.09
CA TYR A 302 -5.10 -8.03 -13.90
C TYR A 302 -5.42 -8.79 -12.59
N ASN A 303 -6.61 -9.38 -12.50
CA ASN A 303 -7.13 -9.99 -11.27
C ASN A 303 -7.03 -11.53 -11.25
N GLY A 304 -6.58 -12.14 -12.35
CA GLY A 304 -6.40 -13.59 -12.45
C GLY A 304 -7.68 -14.36 -12.81
N PRO A 305 -7.65 -15.71 -12.74
CA PRO A 305 -8.73 -16.55 -13.24
C PRO A 305 -10.06 -16.42 -12.46
N GLY A 306 -10.02 -15.95 -11.21
CA GLY A 306 -11.21 -15.73 -10.39
C GLY A 306 -11.98 -14.45 -10.68
N TYR A 307 -11.60 -13.68 -11.72
CA TYR A 307 -12.15 -12.35 -11.97
C TYR A 307 -13.67 -12.30 -12.16
N GLU A 308 -14.25 -13.36 -12.71
CA GLU A 308 -15.67 -13.43 -13.04
C GLU A 308 -16.54 -13.58 -11.78
N ALA A 309 -16.10 -14.37 -10.80
CA ALA A 309 -16.79 -14.53 -9.52
C ALA A 309 -16.91 -13.19 -8.75
N HIS A 310 -15.96 -12.28 -8.96
CA HIS A 310 -15.95 -10.94 -8.37
C HIS A 310 -16.49 -9.85 -9.32
N ARG A 311 -16.99 -10.23 -10.50
CA ARG A 311 -17.53 -9.32 -11.52
C ARG A 311 -16.58 -8.17 -11.88
N TYR A 312 -15.27 -8.41 -11.86
CA TYR A 312 -14.30 -7.33 -12.12
C TYR A 312 -14.46 -6.76 -13.53
N HIS A 313 -14.72 -7.60 -14.52
CA HIS A 313 -14.95 -7.14 -15.91
C HIS A 313 -16.17 -6.22 -16.04
N GLU A 314 -17.28 -6.50 -15.35
CA GLU A 314 -18.47 -5.63 -15.35
C GLU A 314 -18.17 -4.28 -14.67
N GLN A 315 -17.48 -4.31 -13.52
CA GLN A 315 -17.09 -3.10 -12.80
C GLN A 315 -16.14 -2.25 -13.64
N LEU A 316 -15.13 -2.88 -14.26
CA LEU A 316 -14.17 -2.22 -15.14
C LEU A 316 -14.88 -1.58 -16.34
N ALA A 317 -15.86 -2.26 -16.94
CA ALA A 317 -16.68 -1.69 -18.02
C ALA A 317 -17.50 -0.48 -17.55
N ARG A 318 -18.06 -0.52 -16.33
CA ARG A 318 -18.76 0.63 -15.74
C ARG A 318 -17.81 1.81 -15.56
N TRP A 319 -16.65 1.61 -14.93
CA TRP A 319 -15.67 2.66 -14.68
C TRP A 319 -15.14 3.27 -15.97
N PHE A 320 -14.87 2.44 -16.96
CA PHE A 320 -14.40 2.89 -18.26
C PHE A 320 -15.41 3.83 -18.93
N ARG A 321 -16.70 3.47 -18.94
CA ARG A 321 -17.76 4.35 -19.46
C ARG A 321 -17.87 5.66 -18.68
N GLU A 322 -17.77 5.60 -17.36
CA GLU A 322 -17.84 6.79 -16.50
C GLU A 322 -16.68 7.75 -16.78
N PHE A 323 -15.44 7.24 -16.83
CA PHE A 323 -14.28 8.06 -17.18
C PHE A 323 -14.35 8.61 -18.60
N ARG A 324 -14.89 7.84 -19.55
CA ARG A 324 -15.11 8.31 -20.92
C ARG A 324 -16.04 9.51 -20.97
N LEU A 325 -17.17 9.45 -20.25
CA LEU A 325 -18.10 10.58 -20.15
C LEU A 325 -17.46 11.80 -19.49
N LEU A 326 -16.65 11.60 -18.45
CA LEU A 326 -15.98 12.69 -17.74
C LEU A 326 -14.84 13.33 -18.56
N LEU A 327 -14.10 12.55 -19.36
CA LEU A 327 -13.02 13.03 -20.22
C LEU A 327 -13.55 13.67 -21.52
N HIS A 328 -14.69 13.19 -22.02
CA HIS A 328 -15.30 13.62 -23.27
C HIS A 328 -16.75 14.07 -23.06
N PRO A 329 -17.00 15.15 -22.31
CA PRO A 329 -18.37 15.59 -22.00
C PRO A 329 -19.17 15.95 -23.27
N ALA A 330 -18.51 16.42 -24.33
CA ALA A 330 -19.16 16.82 -25.58
C ALA A 330 -19.72 15.68 -26.44
N THR A 331 -19.37 14.41 -26.18
CA THR A 331 -19.93 13.25 -26.90
C THR A 331 -21.11 12.60 -26.17
N ALA A 332 -21.45 13.07 -24.95
CA ALA A 332 -22.58 12.56 -24.17
C ALA A 332 -23.94 13.14 -24.62
N ASP A 333 -23.95 14.33 -25.23
CA ASP A 333 -25.17 15.01 -25.69
C ASP A 333 -25.66 14.53 -27.08
N ALA A 334 -25.02 13.52 -27.67
CA ALA A 334 -25.33 13.01 -29.01
C ALA A 334 -25.83 11.54 -29.03
N ALA A 335 -26.18 10.97 -27.88
CA ALA A 335 -26.65 9.58 -27.74
C ALA A 335 -28.07 9.50 -27.19
#